data_AF-A0A971MXK4-F1
#
_entry.id   AF-A0A971MXK4-F1
#
_cell.length_a   1.000
_cell.length_b   1.000
_cell.length_c   1.000
_cell.angle_alpha   90.00
_cell.angle_beta   90.00
_cell.angle_gamma   90.00
#
_symmetry.space_group_name_H-M   'P 1'
#
loop_
_entity.id
_entity.type
_entity.pdbx_description
1 polymer ?
#
loop_
_entity_poly.entity_id
_entity_poly.type
_entity_poly.pdbx_seq_one_letter_code
_entity_poly.pdbx_strand_id
1 'polypeptide(L)'
;ADKVALAEAMIAEIINPDFAEDLFRATGKILENATAEQYEASALDEVDKTVIAAVIKSFNISPGRPLYQEFGQVWETWKNSVLSWNNVQPQDVEAAYAELQAAFSAMMANIG
;
A
#
# COMPACT_ATOMS: atom_id res chain seq x y z
N ALA A 1 10.21 -16.50 -30.67
CA ALA A 1 9.76 -15.17 -30.20
C ALA A 1 10.65 -14.75 -29.04
N ASP A 2 11.13 -13.53 -29.05
CA ASP A 2 11.89 -12.97 -27.94
C ASP A 2 10.95 -12.82 -26.73
N LYS A 3 11.17 -13.63 -25.70
CA LYS A 3 10.29 -13.67 -24.52
C LYS A 3 10.34 -12.35 -23.73
N VAL A 4 11.45 -11.61 -23.82
CA VAL A 4 11.61 -10.30 -23.15
C VAL A 4 10.75 -9.27 -23.86
N ALA A 5 10.88 -9.14 -25.18
CA ALA A 5 10.08 -8.20 -25.96
C ALA A 5 8.56 -8.47 -25.84
N LEU A 6 8.15 -9.75 -25.77
CA LEU A 6 6.76 -10.11 -25.52
C LEU A 6 6.29 -9.69 -24.11
N ALA A 7 7.14 -9.89 -23.09
CA ALA A 7 6.81 -9.49 -21.72
C ALA A 7 6.70 -7.97 -21.59
N GLU A 8 7.60 -7.21 -22.22
CA GLU A 8 7.54 -5.74 -22.25
C GLU A 8 6.27 -5.24 -22.92
N ALA A 9 5.89 -5.82 -24.06
CA ALA A 9 4.65 -5.47 -24.75
C ALA A 9 3.41 -5.76 -23.90
N MET A 10 3.39 -6.90 -23.20
CA MET A 10 2.30 -7.23 -22.27
C MET A 10 2.25 -6.27 -21.08
N ILE A 11 3.39 -5.91 -20.48
CA ILE A 11 3.44 -4.95 -19.37
C ILE A 11 2.91 -3.60 -19.84
N ALA A 12 3.35 -3.11 -21.01
CA ALA A 12 2.91 -1.84 -21.58
C ALA A 12 1.39 -1.79 -21.75
N GLU A 13 0.77 -2.89 -22.19
CA GLU A 13 -0.69 -2.99 -22.32
C GLU A 13 -1.39 -2.96 -20.95
N ILE A 14 -0.87 -3.70 -19.96
CA ILE A 14 -1.44 -3.73 -18.61
C ILE A 14 -1.37 -2.36 -17.94
N ILE A 15 -0.30 -1.61 -18.17
CA ILE A 15 -0.11 -0.27 -17.58
C ILE A 15 -0.64 0.86 -18.48
N ASN A 16 -1.40 0.55 -19.53
CA ASN A 16 -1.97 1.59 -20.39
C ASN A 16 -3.14 2.29 -19.67
N PRO A 17 -3.06 3.63 -19.42
CA PRO A 17 -4.14 4.39 -18.77
C PRO A 17 -5.48 4.35 -19.50
N ASP A 18 -5.50 4.05 -20.80
CA ASP A 18 -6.73 3.91 -21.57
C ASP A 18 -7.61 2.75 -21.05
N PHE A 19 -7.00 1.75 -20.40
CA PHE A 19 -7.69 0.60 -19.79
C PHE A 19 -7.80 0.70 -18.26
N ALA A 20 -7.54 1.87 -17.68
CA ALA A 20 -7.56 2.07 -16.23
C ALA A 20 -8.93 1.79 -15.60
N GLU A 21 -10.03 2.12 -16.30
CA GLU A 21 -11.39 1.78 -15.87
C GLU A 21 -11.61 0.27 -15.84
N ASP A 22 -11.27 -0.43 -16.93
CA ASP A 22 -11.44 -1.88 -17.05
C ASP A 22 -10.63 -2.64 -15.99
N LEU A 23 -9.39 -2.21 -15.77
CA LEU A 23 -8.53 -2.76 -14.72
C LEU A 23 -9.15 -2.56 -13.33
N PHE A 24 -9.67 -1.38 -13.05
CA PHE A 24 -10.33 -1.07 -11.78
C PHE A 24 -11.58 -1.93 -11.59
N ARG A 25 -12.44 -2.04 -12.60
CA ARG A 25 -13.65 -2.89 -12.53
C ARG A 25 -13.31 -4.36 -12.30
N ALA A 26 -12.24 -4.85 -12.91
CA ALA A 26 -11.82 -6.24 -12.76
C ALA A 26 -11.14 -6.55 -11.43
N THR A 27 -10.45 -5.58 -10.81
CA THR A 27 -9.51 -5.87 -9.71
C THR A 27 -9.64 -4.97 -8.47
N GLY A 28 -10.36 -3.85 -8.58
CA GLY A 28 -10.38 -2.76 -7.59
C GLY A 28 -9.06 -1.99 -7.48
N LYS A 29 -8.06 -2.26 -8.33
CA LYS A 29 -6.76 -1.58 -8.31
C LYS A 29 -6.83 -0.30 -9.12
N ILE A 30 -6.27 0.76 -8.55
CA ILE A 30 -6.06 2.06 -9.21
C ILE A 30 -4.72 2.00 -9.91
N LEU A 31 -4.70 2.36 -11.20
CA LEU A 31 -3.50 2.34 -11.99
C LEU A 31 -2.63 3.56 -11.67
N GLU A 32 -1.36 3.34 -11.31
CA GLU A 32 -0.48 4.37 -10.75
C GLU A 32 -0.15 5.52 -11.72
N ASN A 33 -0.16 5.25 -13.03
CA ASN A 33 0.09 6.24 -14.08
C ASN A 33 -1.20 6.81 -14.70
N ALA A 34 -2.37 6.51 -14.13
CA ALA A 34 -3.63 7.18 -14.45
C ALA A 34 -3.89 8.35 -13.48
N THR A 35 -4.53 9.39 -13.99
CA THR A 35 -4.86 10.62 -13.25
C THR A 35 -6.26 10.54 -12.64
N ALA A 36 -6.54 11.38 -11.64
CA ALA A 36 -7.88 11.47 -11.05
C ALA A 36 -8.90 11.92 -12.11
N GLU A 37 -8.52 12.86 -12.98
CA GLU A 37 -9.34 13.39 -14.06
C GLU A 37 -9.77 12.31 -15.06
N GLN A 38 -8.88 11.34 -15.36
CA GLN A 38 -9.22 10.20 -16.22
C GLN A 38 -10.31 9.32 -15.58
N TYR A 39 -10.23 9.06 -14.27
CA TYR A 39 -11.25 8.31 -13.56
C TYR A 39 -12.56 9.11 -13.39
N GLU A 40 -12.50 10.42 -13.19
CA GLU A 40 -13.69 11.28 -13.13
C GLU A 40 -14.49 11.27 -14.45
N ALA A 41 -13.77 11.25 -15.58
CA ALA A 41 -14.35 11.15 -16.93
C ALA A 41 -14.85 9.75 -17.30
N SER A 42 -14.58 8.72 -16.48
CA SER A 42 -14.96 7.33 -16.72
C SER A 42 -16.45 7.06 -16.51
N ALA A 43 -16.90 5.85 -16.88
CA ALA A 43 -18.26 5.39 -16.62
C ALA A 43 -18.44 4.72 -15.24
N LEU A 44 -17.45 4.81 -14.35
CA LEU A 44 -17.56 4.35 -12.96
C LEU A 44 -18.68 5.10 -12.22
N ASP A 45 -19.17 4.51 -11.13
CA ASP A 45 -20.13 5.21 -10.29
C ASP A 45 -19.46 6.33 -9.48
N GLU A 46 -20.28 7.25 -8.96
CA GLU A 46 -19.78 8.43 -8.24
C GLU A 46 -19.03 8.07 -6.95
N VAL A 47 -19.36 6.94 -6.32
CA VAL A 47 -18.69 6.48 -5.10
C VAL A 47 -17.28 6.03 -5.44
N ASP A 48 -17.13 5.21 -6.47
CA ASP A 48 -15.84 4.74 -6.97
C ASP A 48 -14.96 5.93 -7.37
N LYS A 49 -15.49 6.87 -8.17
CA LYS A 49 -14.76 8.09 -8.55
C LYS A 49 -14.27 8.89 -7.35
N THR A 50 -15.13 9.09 -6.36
CA THR A 50 -14.80 9.81 -5.13
C THR A 50 -13.69 9.12 -4.35
N VAL A 51 -13.80 7.80 -4.19
CA VAL A 51 -12.79 6.99 -3.48
C VAL A 51 -11.45 7.04 -4.22
N ILE A 52 -11.44 6.85 -5.53
CA ILE A 52 -10.23 6.85 -6.34
C ILE A 52 -9.51 8.20 -6.26
N ALA A 53 -10.24 9.31 -6.43
CA ALA A 53 -9.67 10.65 -6.33
C ALA A 53 -9.07 10.91 -4.93
N ALA A 54 -9.75 10.46 -3.88
CA ALA A 54 -9.24 10.57 -2.51
C ALA A 54 -7.96 9.72 -2.30
N VAL A 55 -7.90 8.51 -2.86
CA VAL A 55 -6.71 7.64 -2.78
C VAL A 55 -5.53 8.27 -3.52
N ILE A 56 -5.71 8.75 -4.75
CA ILE A 56 -4.65 9.42 -5.52
C ILE A 56 -4.14 10.66 -4.77
N LYS A 57 -5.04 11.48 -4.22
CA LYS A 57 -4.67 12.64 -3.41
C LYS A 57 -3.86 12.26 -2.17
N SER A 58 -4.30 11.23 -1.45
CA SER A 58 -3.61 10.73 -0.25
C SER A 58 -2.23 10.17 -0.59
N PHE A 59 -2.11 9.44 -1.69
CA PHE A 59 -0.85 8.88 -2.18
C PHE A 59 0.18 9.97 -2.45
N ASN A 60 -0.21 11.06 -3.13
CA ASN A 60 0.69 12.16 -3.49
C ASN A 60 1.27 12.94 -2.29
N ILE A 61 0.64 12.85 -1.11
CA ILE A 61 1.14 13.48 0.13
C ILE A 61 1.77 12.47 1.10
N SER A 62 1.68 11.18 0.80
CA SER A 62 2.17 10.13 1.69
C SER A 62 3.69 10.00 1.57
N PRO A 63 4.39 9.75 2.69
CA PRO A 63 5.81 9.41 2.62
C PRO A 63 5.99 8.10 1.85
N GLY A 64 6.96 8.06 0.95
CA GLY A 64 7.29 6.86 0.19
C GLY A 64 7.70 5.71 1.13
N ARG A 65 7.27 4.49 0.79
CA ARG A 65 7.66 3.30 1.54
C ARG A 65 9.18 3.13 1.51
N PRO A 66 9.84 2.87 2.65
CA PRO A 66 11.26 2.54 2.65
C PRO A 66 11.56 1.28 1.84
N LEU A 67 12.58 1.34 0.98
CA LEU A 67 12.91 0.29 -0.02
C LEU A 67 14.00 -0.69 0.43
N TYR A 68 14.61 -0.47 1.60
CA TYR A 68 15.67 -1.34 2.12
C TYR A 68 15.07 -2.62 2.71
N GLN A 69 15.71 -3.77 2.45
CA GLN A 69 15.18 -5.10 2.77
C GLN A 69 14.94 -5.29 4.28
N GLU A 70 15.76 -4.64 5.10
CA GLU A 70 15.72 -4.65 6.55
C GLU A 70 14.41 -4.04 7.10
N PHE A 71 13.73 -3.18 6.33
CA PHE A 71 12.43 -2.63 6.72
C PHE A 71 11.31 -3.68 6.75
N GLY A 72 11.51 -4.85 6.10
CA GLY A 72 10.59 -5.98 6.22
C GLY A 72 10.42 -6.44 7.67
N GLN A 73 11.51 -6.47 8.44
CA GLN A 73 11.47 -6.86 9.85
C GLN A 73 10.74 -5.83 10.71
N VAL A 74 10.89 -4.54 10.39
CA VAL A 74 10.21 -3.43 11.05
C VAL A 74 8.68 -3.58 10.90
N TRP A 75 8.20 -3.88 9.69
CA TRP A 75 6.77 -4.07 9.44
C TRP A 75 6.18 -5.26 10.19
N GLU A 76 6.87 -6.40 10.16
CA GLU A 76 6.42 -7.61 10.86
C GLU A 76 6.41 -7.41 12.38
N THR A 77 7.44 -6.77 12.95
CA THR A 77 7.50 -6.42 14.37
C THR A 77 6.34 -5.51 14.77
N TRP A 78 6.11 -4.44 14.00
CA TRP A 78 5.00 -3.51 14.24
C TRP A 78 3.66 -4.23 14.24
N LYS A 79 3.39 -5.00 13.17
CA LYS A 79 2.13 -5.74 13.00
C LYS A 79 1.89 -6.69 14.16
N ASN A 80 2.89 -7.51 14.51
CA ASN A 80 2.75 -8.49 15.57
C ASN A 80 2.58 -7.85 16.95
N SER A 81 3.23 -6.71 17.20
CA SER A 81 3.02 -5.94 18.44
C SER A 81 1.60 -5.39 18.54
N VAL A 82 1.04 -4.81 17.48
CA VAL A 82 -0.36 -4.34 17.48
C VAL A 82 -1.33 -5.51 17.64
N LEU A 83 -1.10 -6.64 16.96
CA LEU A 83 -1.95 -7.83 17.08
C LEU A 83 -1.92 -8.46 18.48
N SER A 84 -0.85 -8.25 19.25
CA SER A 84 -0.73 -8.77 20.62
C SER A 84 -1.70 -8.09 21.59
N TRP A 85 -2.21 -6.90 21.26
CA TRP A 85 -3.07 -6.09 22.14
C TRP A 85 -4.38 -6.77 22.52
N ASN A 86 -4.83 -7.77 21.76
CA ASN A 86 -5.96 -8.62 22.16
C ASN A 86 -5.68 -9.39 23.47
N ASN A 87 -4.40 -9.68 23.75
CA ASN A 87 -3.94 -10.37 24.95
C ASN A 87 -3.39 -9.42 26.02
N VAL A 88 -2.53 -8.46 25.63
CA VAL A 88 -1.88 -7.55 26.61
C VAL A 88 -2.76 -6.38 27.05
N GLN A 89 -3.77 -5.99 26.26
CA GLN A 89 -4.79 -5.01 26.62
C GLN A 89 -4.22 -3.72 27.26
N PRO A 90 -3.40 -2.93 26.53
CA PRO A 90 -2.87 -1.69 27.05
C PRO A 90 -4.00 -0.73 27.45
N GLN A 91 -3.87 -0.12 28.63
CA GLN A 91 -4.95 0.68 29.25
C GLN A 91 -4.99 2.12 28.71
N ASP A 92 -3.87 2.63 28.21
CA ASP A 92 -3.70 3.98 27.69
C ASP A 92 -2.67 4.02 26.56
N VAL A 93 -2.45 5.22 26.01
CA VAL A 93 -1.55 5.46 24.88
C VAL A 93 -0.10 5.18 25.29
N GLU A 94 0.27 5.54 26.51
CA GLU A 94 1.60 5.34 27.06
C GLU A 94 1.94 3.84 27.20
N ALA A 95 1.01 3.03 27.71
CA ALA A 95 1.16 1.58 27.78
C ALA A 95 1.21 0.94 26.39
N ALA A 96 0.37 1.39 25.45
CA ALA A 96 0.39 0.92 24.06
C ALA A 96 1.72 1.23 23.37
N TYR A 97 2.28 2.43 23.63
CA TYR A 97 3.59 2.82 23.12
C TYR A 97 4.71 1.97 23.75
N ALA A 98 4.64 1.69 25.05
CA ALA A 98 5.63 0.84 25.73
C ALA A 98 5.68 -0.57 25.14
N GLU A 99 4.52 -1.17 24.81
CA GLU A 99 4.43 -2.47 24.14
C GLU A 99 5.09 -2.47 22.75
N LEU A 100 4.83 -1.42 21.97
CA LEU A 100 5.47 -1.23 20.66
C LEU A 100 6.99 -1.06 20.81
N GLN A 101 7.43 -0.20 21.72
CA GLN A 101 8.84 0.06 21.97
C GLN A 101 9.58 -1.18 22.43
N ALA A 102 8.99 -1.99 23.31
CA ALA A 102 9.56 -3.25 23.78
C ALA A 102 9.77 -4.23 22.62
N ALA A 103 8.78 -4.37 21.73
CA ALA A 103 8.89 -5.21 20.54
C ALA A 103 10.01 -4.77 19.61
N PHE A 104 10.12 -3.46 19.34
CA PHE A 104 11.22 -2.93 18.51
C PHE A 104 12.59 -3.06 19.19
N SER A 105 12.66 -2.87 20.50
CA SER A 105 13.91 -3.04 21.26
C SER A 105 14.40 -4.49 21.19
N ALA A 106 13.49 -5.46 21.34
CA ALA A 106 13.80 -6.88 21.18
C ALA A 106 14.22 -7.24 19.75
N MET A 107 13.55 -6.68 18.74
CA MET A 107 13.94 -6.84 17.33
C MET A 107 15.37 -6.34 17.10
N MET A 108 15.71 -5.13 17.56
CA MET A 108 17.06 -4.58 17.40
C MET A 108 18.13 -5.39 18.13
N ALA A 109 17.80 -5.93 19.32
CA ALA A 109 18.70 -6.80 20.09
C ALA A 109 18.99 -8.14 19.39
N ASN A 110 18.10 -8.61 18.52
CA ASN A 110 18.30 -9.83 17.72
C ASN A 110 19.02 -9.59 16.39
N ILE A 111 19.19 -8.33 15.97
CA ILE A 111 19.89 -7.93 14.75
C ILE A 111 21.36 -7.57 15.04
N GLY A 112 21.67 -7.12 16.27
CA GLY A 112 23.04 -6.80 16.73
C GLY A 112 23.78 -7.99 17.33
#